data_AF-A0A699T4Z8-F1
#
_entry.id   AF-A0A699T4Z8-F1
#
_cell.length_a   1.000
_cell.length_b   1.000
_cell.length_c   1.000
_cell.angle_alpha   90.00
_cell.angle_beta   90.00
_cell.angle_gamma   90.00
#
_symmetry.space_group_name_H-M   'P 1'
#
loop_
_entity.id
_entity.type
_entity.pdbx_description
1 polymer ?
#
loop_
_entity_poly.entity_id
_entity_poly.type
_entity_poly.pdbx_seq_one_letter_code
_entity_poly.pdbx_strand_id
1 'polypeptide(L)' 'QNDSDDLEEMDLKWQMAMLTMRARRFLPRTGINLKANGPTSLGFDMSKEECYNCHMKGHFARECRSLKDLRRNGAAEP' A
#
# COMPACT_ATOMS: atom_id res chain seq x y z
N GLN A 1 4.52 -28.35 -12.60
CA GLN A 1 5.20 -27.17 -12.02
C GLN A 1 4.88 -25.88 -12.78
N ASN A 2 4.31 -25.91 -14.00
CA ASN A 2 4.13 -24.70 -14.82
C ASN A 2 2.80 -23.93 -14.58
N ASP A 3 1.72 -24.59 -14.15
CA ASP A 3 0.40 -23.92 -14.07
C ASP A 3 0.32 -22.85 -12.96
N SER A 4 1.06 -22.99 -11.86
CA SER A 4 1.01 -22.05 -10.74
C SER A 4 1.72 -20.74 -11.06
N ASP A 5 2.87 -20.83 -11.71
CA ASP A 5 3.69 -19.67 -12.06
C ASP A 5 3.02 -18.85 -13.19
N ASP A 6 2.39 -19.54 -14.15
CA ASP A 6 1.62 -18.90 -15.23
C ASP A 6 0.39 -18.14 -14.68
N LEU A 7 -0.29 -18.70 -13.68
CA LEU A 7 -1.42 -18.05 -13.00
C LEU A 7 -0.98 -16.80 -12.22
N GLU A 8 0.16 -16.88 -11.52
CA GLU A 8 0.73 -15.73 -10.80
C GLU A 8 1.17 -14.62 -11.77
N GLU A 9 1.79 -14.98 -12.89
CA GLU A 9 2.17 -14.02 -13.93
C GLU A 9 0.95 -13.30 -14.52
N MET A 10 -0.15 -14.02 -14.78
CA MET A 10 -1.40 -13.42 -15.25
C MET A 10 -2.03 -12.47 -14.23
N ASP A 11 -2.07 -12.86 -12.95
CA ASP A 11 -2.60 -12.00 -11.89
C ASP A 11 -1.75 -10.73 -11.72
N LEU A 12 -0.43 -10.86 -11.66
CA LEU A 12 0.49 -9.73 -11.59
C LEU A 12 0.33 -8.78 -12.79
N LYS A 13 0.23 -9.31 -14.01
CA LYS A 13 -0.05 -8.51 -15.22
C LYS A 13 -1.37 -7.76 -15.11
N TRP A 14 -2.41 -8.42 -14.62
CA TRP A 14 -3.72 -7.79 -14.42
C TRP A 14 -3.67 -6.68 -13.37
N GLN A 15 -3.01 -6.91 -12.24
CA GLN A 15 -2.80 -5.91 -11.20
C GLN A 15 -2.04 -4.68 -11.74
N MET A 16 -0.97 -4.90 -12.50
CA MET A 16 -0.17 -3.85 -13.13
C MET A 16 -0.99 -3.04 -14.16
N ALA A 17 -1.84 -3.72 -14.95
CA ALA A 17 -2.74 -3.06 -15.88
C ALA A 17 -3.75 -2.15 -15.14
N MET A 18 -4.37 -2.64 -14.07
CA MET A 18 -5.28 -1.84 -13.23
C MET A 18 -4.59 -0.63 -12.59
N LEU A 19 -3.38 -0.82 -12.06
CA LEU A 19 -2.56 0.27 -11.49
C LEU A 19 -2.24 1.33 -12.55
N THR A 20 -1.86 0.91 -13.76
CA THR A 20 -1.58 1.81 -14.88
C THR A 20 -2.82 2.61 -15.26
N MET A 21 -3.99 1.99 -15.31
CA MET A 21 -5.27 2.69 -15.59
C MET A 21 -5.60 3.72 -14.51
N ARG A 22 -5.36 3.42 -13.24
CA ARG A 22 -5.53 4.37 -12.13
C ARG A 22 -4.55 5.55 -12.24
N ALA A 23 -3.28 5.29 -12.52
CA ALA A 23 -2.26 6.33 -12.69
C ALA A 23 -2.58 7.25 -13.88
N ARG A 24 -3.02 6.70 -15.01
CA ARG A 24 -3.47 7.48 -16.19
C ARG A 24 -4.64 8.40 -15.88
N ARG A 25 -5.56 8.00 -15.00
CA ARG A 25 -6.67 8.85 -14.55
C ARG A 25 -6.26 9.89 -13.51
N PHE A 26 -5.23 9.60 -12.72
CA PHE A 26 -4.73 10.46 -11.65
C PHE A 26 -3.90 11.64 -12.17
N LEU A 27 -3.05 11.40 -13.18
CA LEU A 27 -2.14 12.41 -13.71
C LEU A 27 -2.86 13.67 -14.22
N PRO A 28 -3.91 13.59 -15.07
CA PRO A 28 -4.64 14.79 -15.50
C PRO A 28 -5.34 15.53 -14.37
N ARG A 29 -5.71 14.82 -13.28
CA ARG A 29 -6.50 15.37 -12.18
C ARG A 29 -5.65 16.15 -11.17
N THR A 30 -4.40 15.74 -10.97
CA THR A 30 -3.52 16.29 -9.93
C THR A 30 -2.25 16.93 -10.47
N GLY A 31 -1.89 16.65 -11.73
CA GLY A 31 -0.61 17.07 -12.31
C GLY A 31 0.60 16.31 -11.76
N ILE A 32 0.40 15.33 -10.87
CA ILE A 32 1.48 14.59 -10.22
C ILE A 32 1.83 13.35 -11.07
N ASN A 33 3.09 13.27 -11.51
CA ASN A 33 3.61 12.12 -12.26
C ASN A 33 4.13 11.03 -11.30
N LEU A 34 3.42 9.90 -11.25
CA LEU A 34 3.81 8.67 -10.53
C LEU A 34 4.87 7.89 -11.33
N LYS A 35 6.04 8.51 -11.56
CA LYS A 35 7.13 7.94 -12.38
C LYS A 35 7.72 6.68 -11.71
N ALA A 36 7.40 5.50 -12.22
CA ALA A 36 7.86 4.21 -11.71
C ALA A 36 8.95 3.62 -12.62
N ASN A 37 10.22 3.93 -12.33
CA ASN A 37 11.35 3.54 -13.18
C ASN A 37 12.32 2.54 -12.48
N GLY A 38 11.95 1.93 -11.35
CA GLY A 38 12.86 1.07 -10.59
C GLY A 38 12.17 -0.09 -9.84
N PRO A 39 12.94 -1.12 -9.43
CA PRO A 39 12.42 -2.36 -8.82
C PRO A 39 11.97 -2.20 -7.35
N THR A 40 11.71 -0.97 -6.88
CA THR A 40 11.47 -0.72 -5.45
C THR A 40 10.41 0.38 -5.25
N SER A 41 9.31 -0.05 -4.61
CA SER A 41 8.37 0.73 -3.79
C SER A 41 7.93 2.14 -4.24
N LEU A 42 7.58 2.38 -5.52
CA LEU A 42 6.74 3.52 -5.95
C LEU A 42 7.09 4.93 -5.36
N GLY A 43 8.32 5.16 -4.88
CA GLY A 43 8.69 6.37 -4.12
C GLY A 43 7.94 6.61 -2.81
N PHE A 44 7.15 5.64 -2.32
CA PHE A 44 6.50 5.72 -1.01
C PHE A 44 7.52 5.36 0.07
N ASP A 45 8.07 6.37 0.72
CA ASP A 45 8.88 6.17 1.90
C ASP A 45 7.95 5.82 3.06
N MET A 46 7.72 4.52 3.27
CA MET A 46 6.84 4.03 4.34
C MET A 46 7.20 4.63 5.72
N SER A 47 8.46 4.98 5.96
CA SER A 47 8.89 5.62 7.21
C SER A 47 8.39 7.06 7.37
N LYS A 48 7.96 7.70 6.27
CA LYS A 48 7.34 9.03 6.22
C LYS A 48 5.82 8.99 6.08
N GLU A 49 5.25 7.87 5.60
CA GLU A 49 3.81 7.71 5.46
C GLU A 49 3.14 7.65 6.84
N GLU A 50 2.37 8.68 7.19
CA GLU A 50 1.61 8.78 8.43
C GLU A 50 0.17 8.28 8.24
N CYS A 51 -0.27 7.37 9.11
CA CYS A 51 -1.64 6.89 9.12
C CYS A 51 -2.62 7.98 9.59
N TYR A 52 -3.58 8.36 8.75
CA TYR A 52 -4.63 9.34 9.09
C TYR A 52 -5.52 8.95 10.29
N ASN A 53 -5.57 7.67 10.67
CA ASN A 53 -6.43 7.18 11.76
C ASN A 53 -5.74 7.19 13.13
N CYS A 54 -4.42 6.90 13.19
CA CYS A 54 -3.69 6.75 14.44
C CYS A 54 -2.43 7.62 14.54
N HIS A 55 -2.11 8.39 13.51
CA HIS A 55 -0.98 9.31 13.44
C HIS A 55 0.40 8.66 13.66
N MET A 56 0.47 7.32 13.53
CA MET A 56 1.71 6.56 13.55
C MET A 56 2.21 6.37 12.11
N LYS A 57 3.53 6.50 11.91
CA LYS A 57 4.16 6.27 10.61
C LYS A 57 4.31 4.78 10.31
N GLY A 58 4.60 4.43 9.05
CA GLY A 58 4.95 3.05 8.68
C GLY A 58 3.82 2.22 8.09
N HIS A 59 2.58 2.75 8.02
CA HIS A 59 1.45 2.01 7.45
C HIS A 59 0.37 2.93 6.89
N PHE A 60 -0.42 2.41 5.96
CA PHE A 60 -1.59 3.13 5.44
C PHE A 60 -2.76 3.05 6.41
N ALA A 61 -3.66 4.04 6.37
CA ALA A 61 -4.87 4.05 7.20
C ALA A 61 -5.73 2.78 7.08
N ARG A 62 -5.72 2.13 5.90
CA ARG A 62 -6.40 0.85 5.65
C ARG A 62 -5.79 -0.36 6.39
N GLU A 63 -4.50 -0.29 6.72
CA GLU A 63 -3.73 -1.32 7.43
C GLU A 63 -3.71 -1.05 8.95
N CYS A 64 -4.27 0.08 9.38
CA CYS A 64 -4.34 0.47 10.78
C CYS A 64 -5.20 -0.52 11.57
N ARG A 65 -4.54 -1.41 12.32
CA ARG A 65 -5.20 -2.12 13.42
C ARG A 65 -5.56 -1.08 14.48
N SER A 66 -6.84 -0.92 14.74
CA SER A 66 -7.36 0.21 15.51
C SER A 66 -6.77 0.30 16.92
N LEU A 67 -6.70 1.50 17.51
CA LEU A 67 -6.29 1.68 18.91
C LEU A 67 -7.19 0.93 19.92
N LYS A 68 -8.41 0.53 19.51
CA LYS A 68 -9.28 -0.35 20.32
C LYS A 68 -8.63 -1.70 20.60
N ASP A 69 -7.73 -2.18 19.74
CA ASP A 69 -7.05 -3.46 19.91
C ASP A 69 -5.85 -3.35 20.88
N LEU A 70 -5.18 -2.20 20.96
CA LEU A 70 -4.09 -1.99 21.93
C LEU A 70 -4.59 -1.90 23.38
N ARG A 71 -5.78 -1.32 23.59
CA ARG A 71 -6.40 -1.25 24.93
C ARG A 71 -6.78 -2.61 25.52
N ARG A 72 -6.87 -3.67 24.72
CA ARG A 72 -7.10 -5.04 25.22
C ARG A 72 -5.83 -5.71 25.76
N ASN A 73 -4.65 -5.24 25.36
CA ASN A 73 -3.37 -5.88 25.69
C ASN A 73 -2.56 -5.09 26.73
N GLY A 74 -3.09 -3.97 27.26
CA GLY A 74 -2.42 -3.09 28.21
C GLY A 74 -2.99 -3.10 29.64
N ALA A 75 -3.75 -4.13 30.02
CA ALA A 75 -4.26 -4.31 31.38
C ALA A 75 -3.57 -5.49 32.08
N ALA A 76 -2.24 -5.43 32.13
CA ALA A 76 -1.40 -5.97 33.19
C ALA A 76 -0.36 -4.87 33.37
N GLU A 77 -0.51 -3.98 34.35
CA GLU A 77 0.02 -4.12 35.71
C GLU A 77 -0.44 -2.92 36.57
N PRO A 78 -0.27 -2.89 37.91
CA PRO A 78 0.78 -3.48 38.77
C PRO A 78 0.53 -4.91 39.25
#